data_AF-A0A3B3DMP1-F1
#
_entry.id   AF-A0A3B3DMP1-F1
#
_cell.length_a   1.000
_cell.length_b   1.000
_cell.length_c   1.000
_cell.angle_alpha   90.00
_cell.angle_beta   90.00
_cell.angle_gamma   90.00
#
_symmetry.space_group_name_H-M   'P 1'
#
loop_
_entity.id
_entity.type
_entity.pdbx_description
1 polymer ?
#
loop_
_entity_poly.entity_id
_entity_poly.type
_entity_poly.pdbx_seq_one_letter_code
_entity_poly.pdbx_strand_id
1 'polypeptide(L)'
;MPIEFVCKIKFAEEDEKQKSKQDGDKESLIEESCAPPAKDLAGFANSCSLHGINHIFVSGRLGIRQTLWALAFLTSLALFLYHAAKCAISYLEHPHVTALNEEASPEMVFPAVTICNINRFRFSALTDADIYHLANLTGLPPKNRDGHKPTDLMYPAPDMQDIFNRTGHQLEEMLMSCNFSGHNCSAEDFSVVYTRYGKCYTFNGNKTTSRKTKQGGMGNGLEIMLDIQQDEYLPIWRETNETSLEAGIRVQIHSQDEPPYIHQLGFGVSPGFQTFVSCQEQRLTYLPQPWGNCRSTSKEKFPGYDTYSISACRLLCETNEVLRVCKCRMVHMPGTADICPPSKISCVDKALAQLQKNSGDTCPCETPCNLTRYGKELSMVKIPSKGSARYLSRKYDKSEDYIRSDLLLLVVFLTSDIGGQMGLFIGASILTVLEILDYIFEVIKFRLLRLLRPQKEEKKPPKSTVATVSLEEMKAKVNPTPSADRRLLWKENAAVSRSSPLRRPPSPSERTLILHNVIVRLVISDQQTSYLHLNIAVL
;
A
#
# COMPACT_ATOMS: atom_id res chain seq x y z
N MET A 1 6.03 -22.99 -4.07
CA MET A 1 6.05 -24.36 -3.51
C MET A 1 6.23 -24.23 -2.01
N PRO A 2 5.20 -24.48 -1.19
CA PRO A 2 5.32 -24.31 0.25
C PRO A 2 6.10 -25.48 0.85
N ILE A 3 7.06 -25.18 1.72
CA ILE A 3 7.84 -26.18 2.45
C ILE A 3 6.99 -26.60 3.66
N GLU A 4 6.39 -27.78 3.57
CA GLU A 4 5.71 -28.44 4.69
C GLU A 4 6.74 -28.93 5.71
N PHE A 5 6.69 -28.41 6.93
CA PHE A 5 7.37 -29.05 8.06
C PHE A 5 6.52 -30.24 8.54
N VAL A 6 6.75 -31.41 7.94
CA VAL A 6 6.13 -32.67 8.37
C VAL A 6 6.84 -33.18 9.62
N CYS A 7 6.25 -32.98 10.78
CA CYS A 7 6.62 -33.69 12.00
C CYS A 7 6.16 -35.16 11.88
N LYS A 8 7.05 -36.05 11.42
CA LYS A 8 6.80 -37.50 11.42
C LYS A 8 6.87 -38.04 12.85
N ILE A 9 5.71 -38.17 13.49
CA ILE A 9 5.56 -39.04 14.66
C ILE A 9 5.41 -40.47 14.12
N LYS A 10 6.42 -41.30 14.37
CA LYS A 10 6.48 -42.69 13.91
C LYS A 10 5.70 -43.56 14.91
N PHE A 11 4.45 -43.90 14.60
CA PHE A 11 3.73 -44.97 15.29
C PHE A 11 4.24 -46.30 14.70
N ALA A 12 4.75 -47.17 15.56
CA ALA A 12 5.10 -48.54 15.17
C ALA A 12 3.80 -49.36 15.12
N GLU A 13 3.36 -49.70 13.91
CA GLU A 13 2.35 -50.73 13.69
C GLU A 13 2.95 -52.11 13.97
N GLU A 14 2.19 -52.93 14.70
CA GLU A 14 2.44 -54.34 14.92
C GLU A 14 2.20 -55.13 13.63
N ASP A 15 3.24 -55.78 13.10
CA ASP A 15 3.11 -56.70 11.96
C ASP A 15 2.69 -58.10 12.44
N GLU A 16 1.46 -58.49 12.09
CA GLU A 16 0.99 -59.87 12.15
C GLU A 16 1.70 -60.76 11.11
N LYS A 17 2.25 -61.87 11.61
CA LYS A 17 2.36 -63.21 10.99
C LYS A 17 2.65 -63.31 9.48
N GLN A 18 3.81 -63.88 9.17
CA GLN A 18 3.90 -65.08 8.32
C GLN A 18 5.26 -65.79 8.51
N LYS A 19 5.25 -67.03 9.02
CA LYS A 19 6.21 -68.06 8.58
C LYS A 19 5.74 -69.47 8.94
N SER A 20 5.70 -70.29 7.90
CA SER A 20 5.43 -71.71 7.87
C SER A 20 6.69 -72.54 8.16
N LYS A 21 6.49 -73.63 8.93
CA LYS A 21 7.16 -74.96 8.96
C LYS A 21 8.68 -75.11 8.76
N GLN A 22 9.35 -75.65 9.79
CA GLN A 22 10.15 -76.92 9.88
C GLN A 22 11.18 -76.76 11.02
N ASP A 23 11.04 -77.45 12.16
CA ASP A 23 11.40 -78.84 12.51
C ASP A 23 12.89 -79.02 12.87
N GLY A 24 13.17 -79.66 14.02
CA GLY A 24 14.46 -80.28 14.34
C GLY A 24 15.33 -79.70 15.48
N ASP A 25 15.25 -80.37 16.63
CA ASP A 25 16.34 -80.77 17.55
C ASP A 25 16.92 -79.87 18.68
N LYS A 26 16.63 -80.35 19.90
CA LYS A 26 17.50 -80.66 21.05
C LYS A 26 18.03 -79.55 21.99
N GLU A 27 17.59 -79.71 23.23
CA GLU A 27 18.18 -79.34 24.52
C GLU A 27 19.71 -79.11 24.54
N SER A 28 20.12 -77.96 25.05
CA SER A 28 21.12 -77.89 26.13
C SER A 28 21.12 -76.52 26.81
N LEU A 29 20.54 -76.49 28.01
CA LEU A 29 20.93 -75.71 29.20
C LEU A 29 21.92 -74.54 29.02
N ILE A 30 21.42 -73.31 29.07
CA ILE A 30 22.04 -72.24 29.86
C ILE A 30 20.90 -71.51 30.60
N GLU A 31 21.01 -71.46 31.93
CA GLU A 31 20.17 -70.69 32.83
C GLU A 31 20.03 -69.23 32.35
N GLU A 32 18.81 -68.82 31.99
CA GLU A 32 18.40 -67.44 32.18
C GLU A 32 17.26 -67.45 33.21
N SER A 33 17.65 -67.13 34.43
CA SER A 33 16.74 -66.87 35.53
C SER A 33 15.79 -65.74 35.11
N CYS A 34 14.48 -66.01 35.14
CA CYS A 34 13.46 -64.99 35.14
C CYS A 34 13.74 -64.02 36.29
N ALA A 35 14.27 -62.84 35.98
CA ALA A 35 14.33 -61.75 36.94
C ALA A 35 12.89 -61.34 37.30
N PRO A 36 12.55 -61.20 38.61
CA PRO A 36 11.21 -60.87 39.03
C PRO A 36 10.81 -59.46 38.52
N PRO A 37 9.50 -59.18 38.34
CA PRO A 37 9.05 -57.84 37.99
C PRO A 37 9.54 -56.87 39.07
N ALA A 38 10.23 -55.79 38.68
CA ALA A 38 10.82 -54.84 39.60
C ALA A 38 9.75 -54.32 40.59
N LYS A 39 9.74 -54.88 41.81
CA LYS A 39 8.94 -54.39 42.94
C LYS A 39 9.60 -53.18 43.62
N ASP A 40 10.76 -52.74 43.10
CA ASP A 40 11.54 -51.65 43.65
C ASP A 40 11.59 -50.48 42.66
N LEU A 41 11.29 -49.28 43.15
CA LEU A 41 11.24 -48.04 42.37
C LEU A 41 12.61 -47.71 41.73
N ALA A 42 13.69 -48.14 42.38
CA ALA A 42 15.04 -48.06 41.86
C ALA A 42 15.29 -49.00 40.66
N GLY A 43 14.66 -50.18 40.66
CA GLY A 43 14.70 -51.11 39.53
C GLY A 43 13.98 -50.57 38.30
N PHE A 44 12.84 -49.90 38.50
CA PHE A 44 12.09 -49.23 37.43
C PHE A 44 12.80 -47.98 36.91
N ALA A 45 13.38 -47.16 37.80
CA ALA A 45 14.15 -46.01 37.38
C ALA A 45 15.31 -46.44 36.48
N ASN A 46 16.06 -47.49 36.85
CA ASN A 46 17.19 -47.98 36.06
C ASN A 46 16.81 -48.56 34.68
N SER A 47 15.58 -49.03 34.49
CA SER A 47 15.07 -49.49 33.19
C SER A 47 14.37 -48.39 32.38
N CYS A 48 14.17 -47.20 32.95
CA CYS A 48 13.51 -46.09 32.30
C CYS A 48 14.46 -45.31 31.37
N SER A 49 13.94 -44.82 30.23
CA SER A 49 14.68 -43.97 29.28
C SER A 49 14.72 -42.48 29.67
N LEU A 50 14.03 -42.10 30.74
CA LEU A 50 14.03 -40.73 31.27
C LEU A 50 15.41 -40.39 31.86
N HIS A 51 16.12 -39.49 31.19
CA HIS A 51 17.45 -39.09 31.63
C HIS A 51 17.38 -38.38 33.00
N GLY A 52 18.22 -38.82 33.93
CA GLY A 52 18.31 -38.27 35.29
C GLY A 52 17.52 -39.03 36.35
N ILE A 53 16.52 -39.85 36.00
CA ILE A 53 15.71 -40.58 36.98
C ILE A 53 16.50 -41.69 37.69
N ASN A 54 17.45 -42.32 36.99
CA ASN A 54 18.35 -43.37 37.49
C ASN A 54 19.33 -42.83 38.55
N HIS A 55 19.62 -41.53 38.55
CA HIS A 55 20.47 -40.87 39.55
C HIS A 55 19.70 -40.38 40.77
N ILE A 56 18.37 -40.32 40.69
CA ILE A 56 17.47 -39.91 41.76
C ILE A 56 17.08 -41.14 42.62
N PHE A 57 16.73 -42.26 41.98
CA PHE A 57 16.32 -43.49 42.65
C PHE A 57 17.46 -44.51 42.67
N VAL A 58 18.43 -44.31 43.57
CA VAL A 58 19.49 -45.28 43.87
C VAL A 58 19.23 -45.87 45.25
N SER A 59 19.26 -47.20 45.39
CA SER A 59 19.04 -47.90 46.66
C SER A 59 20.14 -47.54 47.68
N GLY A 60 19.83 -46.71 48.70
CA GLY A 60 20.78 -46.23 49.72
C GLY A 60 20.30 -45.01 50.54
N ARG A 61 21.13 -44.45 51.44
CA ARG A 61 20.81 -43.22 52.22
C ARG A 61 20.75 -41.99 51.31
N LEU A 62 19.82 -41.07 51.59
CA LEU A 62 19.69 -39.78 50.89
C LEU A 62 20.99 -38.96 50.95
N GLY A 63 21.65 -38.81 49.80
CA GLY A 63 22.89 -38.04 49.65
C GLY A 63 22.67 -36.69 48.94
N ILE A 64 23.58 -35.74 49.17
CA ILE A 64 23.59 -34.41 48.52
C ILE A 64 23.56 -34.50 46.98
N ARG A 65 24.16 -35.56 46.42
CA ARG A 65 24.15 -35.82 44.98
C ARG A 65 22.74 -36.14 44.45
N GLN A 66 21.94 -36.91 45.19
CA GLN A 66 20.58 -37.27 44.78
C GLN A 66 19.64 -36.05 44.84
N THR A 67 19.80 -35.18 45.84
CA THR A 67 19.01 -33.94 45.93
C THR A 67 19.34 -32.96 44.81
N LEU A 68 20.62 -32.86 44.41
CA LEU A 68 21.04 -32.05 43.26
C LEU A 68 20.49 -32.59 41.93
N TRP A 69 20.51 -33.91 41.71
CA TRP A 69 19.92 -34.53 40.52
C TRP A 69 18.39 -34.38 40.48
N ALA A 70 17.72 -34.51 41.63
CA ALA A 70 16.28 -34.28 41.74
C ALA A 70 15.92 -32.81 41.44
N LEU A 71 16.68 -31.85 41.97
CA LEU A 71 16.49 -30.42 41.69
C LEU A 71 16.73 -30.09 40.21
N ALA A 72 17.80 -30.64 39.62
CA ALA A 72 18.10 -30.45 38.19
C ALA A 72 17.01 -31.06 37.29
N PHE A 73 16.51 -32.25 37.63
CA PHE A 73 15.41 -32.88 36.90
C PHE A 73 14.11 -32.07 37.01
N LEU A 74 13.71 -31.68 38.24
CA LEU A 74 12.51 -30.86 38.47
C LEU A 74 12.58 -29.50 37.78
N THR A 75 13.74 -28.83 37.82
CA THR A 75 13.95 -27.55 37.12
C THR A 75 13.88 -27.72 35.60
N SER A 76 14.48 -28.78 35.04
CA SER A 76 14.39 -29.07 33.60
C SER A 76 12.95 -29.38 33.16
N LEU A 77 12.20 -30.14 33.96
CA LEU A 77 10.79 -30.45 33.71
C LEU A 77 9.92 -29.19 33.80
N ALA A 78 10.16 -28.33 34.79
CA ALA A 78 9.44 -27.08 34.94
C ALA A 78 9.69 -26.12 33.76
N LEU A 79 10.94 -25.99 33.31
CA LEU A 79 11.29 -25.19 32.13
C LEU A 79 10.68 -25.76 30.85
N PHE A 80 10.68 -27.08 30.69
CA PHE A 80 10.02 -27.75 29.56
C PHE A 80 8.51 -27.50 29.57
N LEU A 81 7.83 -27.72 30.70
CA LEU A 81 6.38 -27.47 30.82
C LEU A 81 6.04 -25.99 30.59
N TYR A 82 6.85 -25.08 31.12
CA TYR A 82 6.71 -23.64 30.87
C TYR A 82 6.86 -23.32 29.38
N HIS A 83 7.87 -23.88 28.71
CA HIS A 83 8.07 -23.67 27.28
C HIS A 83 6.95 -24.28 26.43
N ALA A 84 6.53 -25.51 26.74
CA ALA A 84 5.42 -26.18 26.07
C ALA A 84 4.10 -25.41 26.24
N ALA A 85 3.81 -24.91 27.45
CA ALA A 85 2.66 -24.06 27.71
C ALA A 85 2.74 -22.75 26.92
N LYS A 86 3.91 -22.11 26.89
CA LYS A 86 4.13 -20.89 26.10
C LYS A 86 3.93 -21.14 24.60
N CYS A 87 4.44 -22.24 24.06
CA CYS A 87 4.22 -22.63 22.67
C CYS A 87 2.74 -22.94 22.38
N ALA A 88 2.05 -23.63 23.29
CA ALA A 88 0.63 -23.92 23.16
C ALA A 88 -0.22 -22.64 23.18
N ILE A 89 0.06 -21.72 24.12
CA ILE A 89 -0.60 -20.41 24.20
C ILE A 89 -0.34 -19.62 22.92
N SER A 90 0.92 -19.53 22.48
CA SER A 90 1.28 -18.80 21.26
C SER A 90 0.65 -19.41 19.99
N TYR A 91 0.47 -20.73 19.94
CA TYR A 91 -0.27 -21.37 18.86
C TYR A 91 -1.76 -21.02 18.90
N LEU A 92 -2.37 -21.06 20.09
CA LEU A 92 -3.79 -20.74 20.31
C LEU A 92 -4.13 -19.24 20.16
N GLU A 93 -3.13 -18.36 20.24
CA GLU A 93 -3.26 -16.93 19.90
C GLU A 93 -3.40 -16.69 18.38
N HIS A 94 -3.18 -17.71 17.56
CA HIS A 94 -3.31 -17.69 16.09
C HIS A 94 -2.56 -16.51 15.41
N PRO A 95 -1.25 -16.30 15.69
CA PRO A 95 -0.49 -15.25 15.01
C PRO A 95 -0.40 -15.55 13.51
N HIS A 96 -0.54 -14.50 12.70
CA HIS A 96 -0.34 -14.56 11.25
C HIS A 96 0.57 -13.43 10.80
N VAL A 97 1.34 -13.68 9.74
CA VAL A 97 2.23 -12.69 9.13
C VAL A 97 1.76 -12.40 7.71
N THR A 98 1.90 -11.14 7.29
CA THR A 98 1.56 -10.70 5.94
C THR A 98 2.76 -10.89 5.03
N ALA A 99 2.60 -11.69 3.97
CA ALA A 99 3.59 -11.79 2.91
C ALA A 99 3.23 -10.79 1.80
N LEU A 100 4.16 -9.92 1.44
CA LEU A 100 4.03 -8.98 0.34
C LEU A 100 4.88 -9.48 -0.82
N ASN A 101 4.24 -9.73 -1.96
CA ASN A 101 4.90 -10.12 -3.20
C ASN A 101 4.47 -9.15 -4.30
N GLU A 102 5.44 -8.68 -5.07
CA GLU A 102 5.21 -7.85 -6.24
C GLU A 102 5.43 -8.70 -7.49
N GLU A 103 4.40 -8.84 -8.31
CA GLU A 103 4.45 -9.62 -9.53
C GLU A 103 4.22 -8.70 -10.73
N ALA A 104 5.19 -8.65 -11.64
CA ALA A 104 5.04 -7.95 -12.90
C ALA A 104 4.24 -8.83 -13.88
N SER A 105 3.00 -8.45 -14.15
CA SER A 105 2.18 -9.12 -15.15
C SER A 105 2.31 -8.45 -16.53
N PRO A 106 2.53 -9.21 -17.61
CA PRO A 106 2.59 -8.66 -18.97
C PRO A 106 1.25 -8.14 -19.48
N GLU A 107 0.14 -8.58 -18.88
CA GLU A 107 -1.20 -8.05 -19.13
C GLU A 107 -1.94 -7.87 -17.80
N MET A 108 -2.53 -6.71 -17.59
CA MET A 108 -3.35 -6.40 -16.41
C MET A 108 -4.75 -6.03 -16.86
N VAL A 109 -5.75 -6.45 -16.08
CA VAL A 109 -7.14 -6.05 -16.33
C VAL A 109 -7.27 -4.59 -15.92
N PHE A 110 -7.76 -3.74 -16.82
CA PHE A 110 -7.98 -2.34 -16.49
C PHE A 110 -9.17 -2.25 -15.52
N PRO A 111 -9.15 -1.39 -14.49
CA PRO A 111 -10.26 -1.27 -13.55
C PRO A 111 -11.55 -0.75 -14.23
N ALA A 112 -12.66 -0.85 -13.49
CA ALA A 112 -13.86 -0.09 -13.80
C ALA A 112 -13.69 1.35 -13.30
N VAL A 113 -14.01 2.33 -14.16
CA VAL A 113 -13.93 3.76 -13.81
C VAL A 113 -15.34 4.34 -13.87
N THR A 114 -15.92 4.60 -12.70
CA THR A 114 -17.24 5.22 -12.59
C THR A 114 -17.10 6.72 -12.39
N ILE A 115 -17.76 7.50 -13.25
CA ILE A 115 -17.79 8.95 -13.24
C ILE A 115 -19.22 9.46 -13.04
N CYS A 116 -19.36 10.48 -12.22
CA CYS A 116 -20.63 11.18 -11.98
C CYS A 116 -20.39 12.68 -12.02
N ASN A 117 -21.26 13.42 -12.71
CA ASN A 117 -21.34 14.86 -12.50
C ASN A 117 -21.82 15.13 -11.06
N ILE A 118 -21.25 16.15 -10.40
CA ILE A 118 -21.72 16.57 -9.07
C ILE A 118 -23.13 17.16 -9.16
N ASN A 119 -23.49 17.78 -10.28
CA ASN A 119 -24.85 18.23 -10.53
C ASN A 119 -25.77 17.05 -10.88
N ARG A 120 -26.86 16.90 -10.11
CA ARG A 120 -27.78 15.77 -10.22
C ARG A 120 -28.71 15.87 -11.43
N PHE A 121 -29.13 17.10 -11.77
CA PHE A 121 -30.15 17.39 -12.77
C PHE A 121 -29.74 18.61 -13.60
N ARG A 122 -29.84 18.51 -14.93
CA ARG A 122 -29.70 19.65 -15.84
C ARG A 122 -30.88 20.59 -15.69
N PHE A 123 -30.60 21.89 -15.50
CA PHE A 123 -31.63 22.89 -15.26
C PHE A 123 -32.59 23.02 -16.44
N SER A 124 -32.10 23.00 -17.68
CA SER A 124 -32.92 23.11 -18.88
C SER A 124 -33.84 21.91 -19.12
N ALA A 125 -33.47 20.74 -18.59
CA ALA A 125 -34.22 19.49 -18.76
C ALA A 125 -35.37 19.32 -17.76
N LEU A 126 -35.40 20.11 -16.68
CA LEU A 126 -36.47 20.07 -15.68
C LEU A 126 -37.74 20.75 -16.20
N THR A 127 -38.85 20.01 -16.17
CA THR A 127 -40.17 20.58 -16.49
C THR A 127 -40.77 21.27 -15.26
N ASP A 128 -41.78 22.13 -15.47
CA ASP A 128 -42.47 22.80 -14.35
C ASP A 128 -43.12 21.80 -13.37
N ALA A 129 -43.56 20.64 -13.87
CA ALA A 129 -44.07 19.54 -13.06
C ALA A 129 -42.97 18.90 -12.20
N ASP A 130 -41.79 18.68 -12.78
CA ASP A 130 -40.62 18.13 -12.07
C ASP A 130 -40.20 19.09 -10.94
N ILE A 131 -40.11 20.39 -11.24
CA ILE A 131 -39.76 21.43 -10.26
C ILE A 131 -40.77 21.44 -9.10
N TYR A 132 -42.07 21.31 -9.40
CA TYR A 132 -43.09 21.24 -8.36
C TYR A 132 -42.88 20.05 -7.41
N HIS A 133 -42.63 18.86 -7.94
CA HIS A 133 -42.44 17.66 -7.11
C HIS A 133 -41.08 17.62 -6.41
N LEU A 134 -40.03 18.17 -7.03
CA LEU A 134 -38.67 18.19 -6.51
C LEU A 134 -38.32 19.44 -5.70
N ALA A 135 -39.26 20.37 -5.47
CA ALA A 135 -38.99 21.64 -4.78
C ALA A 135 -38.33 21.46 -3.40
N ASN A 136 -38.75 20.44 -2.64
CA ASN A 136 -38.15 20.14 -1.34
C ASN A 136 -36.71 19.59 -1.45
N LEU A 137 -36.42 18.90 -2.54
CA LEU A 137 -35.13 18.28 -2.81
C LEU A 137 -34.11 19.30 -3.34
N THR A 138 -34.51 20.00 -4.39
CA THR A 138 -33.68 20.94 -5.17
C THR A 138 -33.64 22.34 -4.58
N GLY A 139 -34.59 22.70 -3.73
CA GLY A 139 -34.74 24.07 -3.22
C GLY A 139 -35.29 25.06 -4.24
N LEU A 140 -35.64 24.62 -5.45
CA LEU A 140 -36.20 25.47 -6.50
C LEU A 140 -37.64 25.89 -6.18
N PRO A 141 -38.00 27.17 -6.33
CA PRO A 141 -39.38 27.60 -6.18
C PRO A 141 -40.23 27.13 -7.36
N PRO A 142 -41.44 26.56 -7.12
CA PRO A 142 -42.34 26.21 -8.21
C PRO A 142 -42.80 27.48 -8.94
N LYS A 143 -42.79 27.44 -10.28
CA LYS A 143 -43.20 28.58 -11.11
C LYS A 143 -44.71 28.76 -11.08
N ASN A 144 -45.17 30.02 -11.01
CA ASN A 144 -46.57 30.36 -11.25
C ASN A 144 -46.82 30.28 -12.76
N ARG A 145 -47.84 29.53 -13.17
CA ARG A 145 -48.25 29.42 -14.57
C ARG A 145 -49.54 30.21 -14.78
N ASP A 146 -49.52 31.16 -15.71
CA ASP A 146 -50.71 31.93 -16.12
C ASP A 146 -51.47 32.59 -14.94
N GLY A 147 -50.74 32.98 -13.88
CA GLY A 147 -51.31 33.56 -12.66
C GLY A 147 -51.93 32.55 -11.68
N HIS A 148 -51.93 31.25 -12.00
CA HIS A 148 -52.33 30.19 -11.08
C HIS A 148 -51.24 29.90 -10.07
N LYS A 149 -51.63 29.69 -8.80
CA LYS A 149 -50.73 29.22 -7.77
C LYS A 149 -50.38 27.75 -8.06
N PRO A 150 -49.15 27.29 -7.78
CA PRO A 150 -48.75 25.90 -7.98
C PRO A 150 -49.65 24.89 -7.26
N THR A 151 -50.26 25.28 -6.14
CA THR A 151 -51.24 24.48 -5.39
C THR A 151 -52.53 24.19 -6.15
N ASP A 152 -52.86 25.01 -7.16
CA ASP A 152 -54.10 24.90 -7.93
C ASP A 152 -53.92 24.00 -9.16
N LEU A 153 -52.66 23.63 -9.48
CA LEU A 153 -52.28 22.79 -10.60
C LEU A 153 -52.07 21.34 -10.13
N MET A 154 -52.92 20.43 -10.58
CA MET A 154 -52.79 19.00 -10.27
C MET A 154 -51.89 18.32 -11.31
N TYR A 155 -50.59 18.22 -11.01
CA TYR A 155 -49.65 17.44 -11.82
C TYR A 155 -49.81 15.93 -11.57
N PRO A 156 -49.57 15.07 -12.59
CA PRO A 156 -49.58 13.63 -12.42
C PRO A 156 -48.46 13.16 -11.47
N ALA A 157 -48.60 11.97 -10.90
CA ALA A 157 -47.57 11.43 -10.00
C ALA A 157 -46.22 11.29 -10.73
N PRO A 158 -45.10 11.73 -10.12
CA PRO A 158 -43.80 11.71 -10.77
C PRO A 158 -43.22 10.29 -10.79
N ASP A 159 -42.73 9.85 -11.95
CA ASP A 159 -41.85 8.69 -12.04
C ASP A 159 -40.40 9.14 -11.85
N MET A 160 -39.85 8.81 -10.68
CA MET A 160 -38.48 9.18 -10.34
C MET A 160 -37.46 8.52 -11.27
N GLN A 161 -37.70 7.32 -11.80
CA GLN A 161 -36.76 6.67 -12.71
C GLN A 161 -36.65 7.42 -14.04
N ASP A 162 -37.78 7.84 -14.61
CA ASP A 162 -37.81 8.68 -15.80
C ASP A 162 -37.09 10.01 -15.56
N ILE A 163 -37.44 10.69 -14.46
CA ILE A 163 -36.83 11.98 -14.10
C ILE A 163 -35.31 11.87 -14.04
N PHE A 164 -34.75 10.91 -13.30
CA PHE A 164 -33.30 10.74 -13.20
C PHE A 164 -32.65 10.38 -14.55
N ASN A 165 -33.31 9.59 -15.39
CA ASN A 165 -32.77 9.20 -16.69
C ASN A 165 -32.73 10.37 -17.69
N ARG A 166 -33.82 11.14 -17.75
CA ARG A 166 -34.04 12.24 -18.71
C ARG A 166 -33.31 13.52 -18.30
N THR A 167 -33.38 13.88 -17.02
CA THR A 167 -32.85 15.16 -16.52
C THR A 167 -31.38 15.07 -16.11
N GLY A 168 -30.83 13.87 -15.90
CA GLY A 168 -29.39 13.70 -15.70
C GLY A 168 -28.55 14.18 -16.89
N HIS A 169 -27.28 14.47 -16.63
CA HIS A 169 -26.33 14.82 -17.70
C HIS A 169 -26.14 13.63 -18.65
N GLN A 170 -26.17 13.89 -19.96
CA GLN A 170 -25.95 12.87 -20.99
C GLN A 170 -24.46 12.78 -21.32
N LEU A 171 -23.91 11.57 -21.35
CA LEU A 171 -22.48 11.39 -21.56
C LEU A 171 -22.06 11.82 -22.97
N GLU A 172 -22.93 11.67 -23.96
CA GLU A 172 -22.71 12.07 -25.35
C GLU A 172 -22.45 13.57 -25.48
N GLU A 173 -23.03 14.39 -24.61
CA GLU A 173 -22.81 15.84 -24.57
C GLU A 173 -21.60 16.22 -23.71
N MET A 174 -21.35 15.48 -22.62
CA MET A 174 -20.20 15.73 -21.75
C MET A 174 -18.88 15.26 -22.36
N LEU A 175 -18.87 14.16 -23.12
CA LEU A 175 -17.66 13.49 -23.60
C LEU A 175 -17.14 14.14 -24.88
N MET A 176 -16.20 15.09 -24.71
CA MET A 176 -15.57 15.82 -25.81
C MET A 176 -14.56 14.97 -26.58
N SER A 177 -13.78 14.15 -25.87
CA SER A 177 -12.86 13.18 -26.49
C SER A 177 -12.57 12.02 -25.54
N CYS A 178 -12.39 10.82 -26.09
CA CYS A 178 -12.09 9.61 -25.34
C CYS A 178 -11.05 8.78 -26.07
N ASN A 179 -10.00 8.36 -25.36
CA ASN A 179 -8.94 7.50 -25.86
C ASN A 179 -8.61 6.43 -24.81
N PHE A 180 -8.55 5.17 -25.23
CA PHE A 180 -8.10 4.06 -24.40
C PHE A 180 -6.99 3.29 -25.11
N SER A 181 -5.78 3.32 -24.55
CA SER A 181 -4.61 2.62 -25.11
C SER A 181 -4.33 2.97 -26.59
N GLY A 182 -4.58 4.22 -27.00
CA GLY A 182 -4.39 4.69 -28.38
C GLY A 182 -5.58 4.49 -29.31
N HIS A 183 -6.66 3.86 -28.84
CA HIS A 183 -7.89 3.67 -29.59
C HIS A 183 -8.98 4.65 -29.12
N ASN A 184 -9.63 5.32 -30.07
CA ASN A 184 -10.76 6.19 -29.75
C ASN A 184 -11.91 5.37 -29.14
N CYS A 185 -12.45 5.86 -28.03
CA CYS A 185 -13.67 5.33 -27.40
C CYS A 185 -14.84 6.30 -27.59
N SER A 186 -16.05 5.83 -27.32
CA SER A 186 -17.28 6.61 -27.44
C SER A 186 -18.11 6.50 -26.16
N ALA A 187 -19.23 7.23 -26.11
CA ALA A 187 -20.18 7.13 -24.99
C ALA A 187 -20.79 5.72 -24.84
N GLU A 188 -20.88 4.94 -25.92
CA GLU A 188 -21.41 3.57 -25.92
C GLU A 188 -20.52 2.59 -25.13
N ASP A 189 -19.24 2.93 -24.96
CA ASP A 189 -18.29 2.13 -24.15
C ASP A 189 -18.53 2.26 -22.64
N PHE A 190 -19.46 3.12 -22.23
CA PHE A 190 -19.81 3.39 -20.85
C PHE A 190 -21.22 2.86 -20.54
N SER A 191 -21.34 2.08 -19.46
CA SER A 191 -22.63 1.63 -18.97
C SER A 191 -23.23 2.65 -18.00
N VAL A 192 -24.53 2.94 -18.14
CA VAL A 192 -25.26 3.80 -17.21
C VAL A 192 -25.45 3.09 -15.87
N VAL A 193 -25.11 3.79 -14.78
CA VAL A 193 -25.35 3.35 -13.40
C VAL A 193 -25.97 4.48 -12.59
N TYR A 194 -26.95 4.17 -11.76
CA TYR A 194 -27.55 5.15 -10.86
C TYR A 194 -26.86 5.09 -9.51
N THR A 195 -26.45 6.24 -8.98
CA THR A 195 -25.85 6.38 -7.65
C THR A 195 -26.60 7.43 -6.84
N ARG A 196 -26.11 7.79 -5.65
CA ARG A 196 -26.63 8.94 -4.90
C ARG A 196 -26.45 10.27 -5.64
N TYR A 197 -25.53 10.39 -6.61
CA TYR A 197 -25.42 11.58 -7.46
C TYR A 197 -26.37 11.56 -8.67
N GLY A 198 -27.22 10.54 -8.81
CA GLY A 198 -28.12 10.41 -9.95
C GLY A 198 -27.50 9.58 -11.06
N LYS A 199 -27.64 10.04 -12.31
CA LYS A 199 -27.19 9.32 -13.51
C LYS A 199 -25.67 9.42 -13.67
N CYS A 200 -25.00 8.28 -13.61
CA CYS A 200 -23.55 8.15 -13.72
C CYS A 200 -23.17 7.13 -14.79
N TYR A 201 -21.88 7.08 -15.13
CA TYR A 201 -21.36 6.28 -16.22
C TYR A 201 -20.14 5.49 -15.77
N THR A 202 -20.10 4.20 -16.10
CA THR A 202 -18.98 3.31 -15.77
C THR A 202 -18.29 2.84 -17.04
N PHE A 203 -17.03 3.23 -17.22
CA PHE A 203 -16.16 2.65 -18.22
C PHE A 203 -15.70 1.27 -17.75
N ASN A 204 -15.69 0.29 -18.66
CA ASN A 204 -15.14 -1.04 -18.41
C ASN A 204 -15.76 -1.78 -17.20
N GLY A 205 -17.08 -1.60 -16.98
CA GLY A 205 -17.81 -2.24 -15.88
C GLY A 205 -18.21 -3.70 -16.11
N ASN A 206 -18.19 -4.18 -17.36
CA ASN A 206 -18.59 -5.55 -17.69
C ASN A 206 -17.45 -6.55 -17.44
N LYS A 207 -17.73 -7.56 -16.61
CA LYS A 207 -16.78 -8.64 -16.27
C LYS A 207 -16.37 -9.48 -17.48
N THR A 208 -17.32 -9.75 -18.38
CA THR A 208 -17.13 -10.69 -19.50
C THR A 208 -16.29 -10.11 -20.63
N THR A 209 -16.40 -8.80 -20.87
CA THR A 209 -15.68 -8.06 -21.92
C THR A 209 -14.73 -7.03 -21.32
N SER A 210 -14.01 -7.42 -20.26
CA SER A 210 -13.09 -6.53 -19.57
C SER A 210 -11.89 -6.17 -20.44
N ARG A 211 -11.64 -4.88 -20.58
CA ARG A 211 -10.49 -4.33 -21.31
C ARG A 211 -9.23 -4.51 -20.47
N LYS A 212 -8.12 -4.83 -21.13
CA LYS A 212 -6.81 -5.06 -20.51
C LYS A 212 -5.80 -4.03 -21.02
N THR A 213 -4.76 -3.79 -20.22
CA THR A 213 -3.60 -2.99 -20.62
C THR A 213 -2.33 -3.84 -20.54
N LYS A 214 -1.44 -3.67 -21.52
CA LYS A 214 -0.20 -4.47 -21.67
C LYS A 214 1.02 -3.83 -21.03
N GLN A 215 0.97 -2.51 -20.82
CA GLN A 215 2.10 -1.74 -20.33
C GLN A 215 1.57 -0.61 -19.45
N GLY A 216 2.34 -0.28 -18.42
CA GLY A 216 2.07 0.90 -17.61
C GLY A 216 2.31 2.19 -18.38
N GLY A 217 1.87 3.30 -17.78
CA GLY A 217 2.12 4.66 -18.28
C GLY A 217 0.93 5.31 -18.96
N MET A 218 0.98 6.65 -19.02
CA MET A 218 -0.16 7.51 -19.39
C MET A 218 -0.77 7.22 -20.77
N GLY A 219 0.02 6.80 -21.77
CA GLY A 219 -0.48 6.50 -23.12
C GLY A 219 -1.24 5.17 -23.25
N ASN A 220 -1.08 4.27 -22.28
CA ASN A 220 -1.69 2.93 -22.26
C ASN A 220 -2.92 2.87 -21.33
N GLY A 221 -3.37 4.02 -20.85
CA GLY A 221 -4.51 4.18 -19.96
C GLY A 221 -5.76 4.68 -20.66
N LEU A 222 -6.72 5.12 -19.86
CA LEU A 222 -7.91 5.87 -20.26
C LEU A 222 -7.62 7.36 -20.18
N GLU A 223 -7.81 8.08 -21.26
CA GLU A 223 -7.75 9.54 -21.36
C GLU A 223 -9.10 10.05 -21.85
N ILE A 224 -9.77 10.86 -21.01
CA ILE A 224 -11.06 11.46 -21.36
C ILE A 224 -11.03 12.97 -21.11
N MET A 225 -11.57 13.72 -22.07
CA MET A 225 -11.86 15.14 -21.94
C MET A 225 -13.36 15.29 -21.74
N LEU A 226 -13.75 15.90 -20.63
CA LEU A 226 -15.14 16.07 -20.24
C LEU A 226 -15.48 17.56 -20.12
N ASP A 227 -16.70 17.89 -20.54
CA ASP A 227 -17.37 19.14 -20.26
C ASP A 227 -18.39 18.91 -19.13
N ILE A 228 -18.26 19.66 -18.04
CA ILE A 228 -19.17 19.51 -16.90
C ILE A 228 -20.49 20.27 -17.08
N GLN A 229 -20.58 21.20 -18.04
CA GLN A 229 -21.77 22.01 -18.32
C GLN A 229 -22.27 22.80 -17.10
N GLN A 230 -21.47 23.72 -16.53
CA GLN A 230 -21.89 24.53 -15.38
C GLN A 230 -23.09 25.43 -15.68
N ASP A 231 -23.34 25.75 -16.94
CA ASP A 231 -24.53 26.46 -17.40
C ASP A 231 -25.84 25.69 -17.15
N GLU A 232 -25.76 24.36 -17.00
CA GLU A 232 -26.88 23.48 -16.68
C GLU A 232 -27.02 23.19 -15.17
N TYR A 233 -26.18 23.77 -14.33
CA TYR A 233 -26.25 23.55 -12.87
C TYR A 233 -27.48 24.24 -12.29
N LEU A 234 -28.09 23.60 -11.29
CA LEU A 234 -29.24 24.18 -10.63
C LEU A 234 -28.86 25.46 -9.86
N PRO A 235 -29.59 26.57 -10.04
CA PRO A 235 -29.37 27.76 -9.24
C PRO A 235 -29.76 27.49 -7.78
N ILE A 236 -28.97 28.00 -6.85
CA ILE A 236 -29.19 27.80 -5.42
C ILE A 236 -30.11 28.90 -4.90
N TRP A 237 -31.37 28.56 -4.63
CA TRP A 237 -32.36 29.48 -4.04
C TRP A 237 -32.54 29.27 -2.53
N ARG A 238 -32.37 28.02 -2.07
CA ARG A 238 -32.49 27.61 -0.67
C ARG A 238 -31.51 26.47 -0.41
N GLU A 239 -30.79 26.53 0.70
CA GLU A 239 -29.94 25.43 1.14
C GLU A 239 -30.80 24.21 1.51
N THR A 240 -30.48 23.05 0.93
CA THR A 240 -31.05 21.75 1.30
C THR A 240 -29.93 20.78 1.64
N ASN A 241 -30.25 19.63 2.22
CA ASN A 241 -29.23 18.60 2.50
C ASN A 241 -28.56 18.05 1.22
N GLU A 242 -29.12 18.33 0.04
CA GLU A 242 -28.62 17.85 -1.24
C GLU A 242 -28.06 18.95 -2.16
N THR A 243 -28.04 20.23 -1.74
CA THR A 243 -27.41 21.30 -2.52
C THR A 243 -25.89 21.15 -2.49
N SER A 244 -25.28 20.83 -3.63
CA SER A 244 -23.83 20.82 -3.82
C SER A 244 -23.34 22.21 -4.23
N LEU A 245 -22.37 22.75 -3.48
CA LEU A 245 -21.65 23.99 -3.80
C LEU A 245 -20.41 23.72 -4.70
N GLU A 246 -20.11 22.45 -4.93
CA GLU A 246 -18.93 21.98 -5.67
C GLU A 246 -19.24 21.90 -7.17
N ALA A 247 -18.28 22.34 -8.01
CA ALA A 247 -18.31 22.12 -9.46
C ALA A 247 -17.19 21.15 -9.87
N GLY A 248 -17.51 20.24 -10.80
CA GLY A 248 -16.65 19.15 -11.22
C GLY A 248 -17.35 17.80 -11.24
N ILE A 249 -16.55 16.74 -11.26
CA ILE A 249 -17.03 15.36 -11.28
C ILE A 249 -16.49 14.59 -10.07
N ARG A 250 -17.21 13.54 -9.67
CA ARG A 250 -16.66 12.51 -8.78
C ARG A 250 -16.32 11.26 -9.59
N VAL A 251 -15.20 10.64 -9.21
CA VAL A 251 -14.65 9.47 -9.88
C VAL A 251 -14.38 8.39 -8.84
N GLN A 252 -14.77 7.16 -9.14
CA GLN A 252 -14.39 5.98 -8.36
C GLN A 252 -13.76 4.95 -9.28
N ILE A 253 -12.61 4.43 -8.85
CA ILE A 253 -11.91 3.33 -9.51
C ILE A 253 -12.12 2.09 -8.65
N HIS A 254 -12.66 1.03 -9.24
CA HIS A 254 -13.03 -0.19 -8.53
C HIS A 254 -12.89 -1.43 -9.41
N SER A 255 -12.95 -2.60 -8.78
CA SER A 255 -13.06 -3.87 -9.51
C SER A 255 -14.42 -3.98 -10.18
N GLN A 256 -14.50 -4.69 -11.31
CA GLN A 256 -15.76 -5.04 -11.99
C GLN A 256 -16.69 -5.89 -11.11
N ASP A 257 -16.15 -6.55 -10.08
CA ASP A 257 -16.92 -7.34 -9.11
C ASP A 257 -17.62 -6.52 -8.01
N GLU A 258 -17.29 -5.24 -7.92
CA GLU A 258 -17.79 -4.33 -6.89
C GLU A 258 -18.70 -3.26 -7.51
N PRO A 259 -19.92 -3.04 -6.99
CA PRO A 259 -20.76 -1.94 -7.45
C PRO A 259 -20.19 -0.59 -6.99
N PRO A 260 -20.40 0.50 -7.75
CA PRO A 260 -19.90 1.81 -7.38
C PRO A 260 -20.63 2.35 -6.14
N TYR A 261 -19.85 2.85 -5.19
CA TYR A 261 -20.28 3.46 -3.93
C TYR A 261 -19.60 4.84 -3.77
N ILE A 262 -19.81 5.65 -4.82
CA ILE A 262 -19.02 6.84 -5.14
C ILE A 262 -19.18 8.00 -4.14
N HIS A 263 -20.28 8.07 -3.39
CA HIS A 263 -20.50 9.14 -2.40
C HIS A 263 -19.57 9.04 -1.19
N GLN A 264 -19.05 7.84 -0.87
CA GLN A 264 -18.04 7.67 0.18
C GLN A 264 -16.63 7.36 -0.35
N LEU A 265 -16.53 6.59 -1.45
CA LEU A 265 -15.23 6.10 -1.95
C LEU A 265 -14.71 6.87 -3.17
N GLY A 266 -15.52 7.77 -3.74
CA GLY A 266 -15.14 8.59 -4.89
C GLY A 266 -14.25 9.77 -4.50
N PHE A 267 -13.34 10.14 -5.40
CA PHE A 267 -12.54 11.37 -5.30
C PHE A 267 -13.06 12.42 -6.28
N GLY A 268 -12.90 13.70 -5.94
CA GLY A 268 -13.30 14.81 -6.79
C GLY A 268 -12.25 15.16 -7.83
N VAL A 269 -12.68 15.53 -9.03
CA VAL A 269 -11.85 16.08 -10.11
C VAL A 269 -12.41 17.42 -10.54
N SER A 270 -11.58 18.45 -10.40
CA SER A 270 -11.95 19.84 -10.68
C SER A 270 -11.80 20.20 -12.16
N PRO A 271 -12.65 21.10 -12.69
CA PRO A 271 -12.47 21.64 -14.02
C PRO A 271 -11.32 22.64 -14.11
N GLY A 272 -10.83 22.90 -15.32
CA GLY A 272 -9.64 23.71 -15.59
C GLY A 272 -8.31 22.99 -15.31
N PHE A 273 -8.36 21.69 -15.02
CA PHE A 273 -7.19 20.86 -14.76
C PHE A 273 -7.21 19.56 -15.57
N GLN A 274 -6.01 19.15 -15.97
CA GLN A 274 -5.72 17.79 -16.40
C GLN A 274 -5.23 17.02 -15.17
N THR A 275 -6.00 16.02 -14.75
CA THR A 275 -5.73 15.19 -13.58
C THR A 275 -5.20 13.84 -14.04
N PHE A 276 -4.01 13.50 -13.57
CA PHE A 276 -3.37 12.21 -13.77
C PHE A 276 -3.62 11.34 -12.53
N VAL A 277 -4.16 10.16 -12.74
CA VAL A 277 -4.41 9.16 -11.71
C VAL A 277 -3.57 7.93 -12.03
N SER A 278 -2.48 7.82 -11.31
CA SER A 278 -1.58 6.67 -11.31
C SER A 278 -2.18 5.59 -10.42
N CYS A 279 -2.45 4.41 -10.98
CA CYS A 279 -3.11 3.32 -10.27
C CYS A 279 -2.22 2.09 -10.13
N GLN A 280 -2.22 1.49 -8.94
CA GLN A 280 -1.56 0.23 -8.64
C GLN A 280 -2.58 -0.83 -8.24
N GLU A 281 -2.67 -1.94 -8.98
CA GLU A 281 -3.51 -3.08 -8.63
C GLU A 281 -2.91 -3.80 -7.40
N GLN A 282 -3.72 -3.97 -6.36
CA GLN A 282 -3.36 -4.66 -5.13
C GLN A 282 -4.32 -5.84 -4.93
N ARG A 283 -3.79 -7.06 -4.92
CA ARG A 283 -4.56 -8.27 -4.61
C ARG A 283 -4.34 -8.66 -3.17
N LEU A 284 -5.37 -8.53 -2.35
CA LEU A 284 -5.33 -8.83 -0.93
C LEU A 284 -6.05 -10.15 -0.67
N THR A 285 -5.34 -11.06 0.00
CA THR A 285 -5.88 -12.34 0.48
C THR A 285 -5.85 -12.37 2.00
N TYR A 286 -7.02 -12.44 2.62
CA TYR A 286 -7.21 -12.53 4.07
C TYR A 286 -7.47 -13.98 4.50
N LEU A 287 -7.19 -14.26 5.76
CA LEU A 287 -7.43 -15.58 6.36
C LEU A 287 -8.81 -15.66 7.03
N PRO A 288 -9.54 -16.78 6.86
CA PRO A 288 -10.81 -16.99 7.52
C PRO A 288 -10.62 -17.27 9.02
N GLN A 289 -11.73 -17.34 9.76
CA GLN A 289 -11.71 -17.77 11.15
C GLN A 289 -11.13 -19.19 11.26
N PRO A 290 -10.31 -19.48 12.30
CA PRO A 290 -10.01 -18.65 13.48
C PRO A 290 -8.75 -17.75 13.37
N TRP A 291 -8.05 -17.72 12.24
CA TRP A 291 -6.82 -16.92 12.06
C TRP A 291 -7.08 -15.46 11.69
N GLY A 292 -8.23 -15.17 11.10
CA GLY A 292 -8.68 -13.83 10.77
C GLY A 292 -10.20 -13.73 10.75
N ASN A 293 -10.71 -12.60 10.26
CA ASN A 293 -12.16 -12.34 10.19
C ASN A 293 -12.57 -11.98 8.77
N CYS A 294 -12.49 -12.94 7.85
CA CYS A 294 -12.95 -12.77 6.47
C CYS A 294 -14.05 -13.75 6.08
N ARG A 295 -14.94 -13.29 5.21
CA ARG A 295 -16.00 -14.10 4.61
C ARG A 295 -15.49 -14.79 3.35
N SER A 296 -15.55 -16.12 3.31
CA SER A 296 -15.25 -16.88 2.10
C SER A 296 -16.39 -16.73 1.10
N THR A 297 -16.09 -16.24 -0.10
CA THR A 297 -17.04 -15.86 -1.16
C THR A 297 -17.71 -17.04 -1.88
N SER A 298 -17.48 -18.28 -1.42
CA SER A 298 -17.68 -19.48 -2.23
C SER A 298 -19.08 -20.12 -2.20
N LYS A 299 -20.07 -19.61 -1.44
CA LYS A 299 -21.32 -20.38 -1.23
C LYS A 299 -22.68 -19.68 -1.30
N GLU A 300 -22.77 -18.35 -1.38
CA GLU A 300 -24.09 -17.68 -1.35
C GLU A 300 -24.22 -16.62 -2.43
N LYS A 301 -25.23 -16.77 -3.29
CA LYS A 301 -25.69 -15.70 -4.19
C LYS A 301 -26.16 -14.55 -3.33
N PHE A 302 -25.56 -13.38 -3.50
CA PHE A 302 -25.97 -12.18 -2.81
C PHE A 302 -27.16 -11.57 -3.58
N PRO A 303 -28.30 -11.24 -2.94
CA PRO A 303 -29.47 -10.78 -3.69
C PRO A 303 -29.16 -9.48 -4.44
N GLY A 304 -29.32 -9.51 -5.76
CA GLY A 304 -29.00 -8.40 -6.65
C GLY A 304 -27.55 -8.31 -7.14
N TYR A 305 -26.62 -9.13 -6.64
CA TYR A 305 -25.21 -9.13 -7.04
C TYR A 305 -24.60 -10.54 -7.12
N ASP A 306 -23.82 -10.83 -8.17
CA ASP A 306 -23.20 -12.14 -8.34
C ASP A 306 -22.07 -12.42 -7.35
N THR A 307 -21.38 -11.36 -6.92
CA THR A 307 -20.18 -11.41 -6.08
C THR A 307 -20.35 -10.59 -4.82
N TYR A 308 -20.01 -11.18 -3.66
CA TYR A 308 -19.98 -10.44 -2.41
C TYR A 308 -18.83 -9.44 -2.42
N SER A 309 -19.14 -8.18 -2.11
CA SER A 309 -18.19 -7.10 -1.88
C SER A 309 -18.68 -6.25 -0.72
N ILE A 310 -17.78 -5.47 -0.12
CA ILE A 310 -18.12 -4.60 1.01
C ILE A 310 -19.15 -3.55 0.57
N SER A 311 -18.99 -2.98 -0.63
CA SER A 311 -19.94 -2.00 -1.18
C SER A 311 -21.30 -2.62 -1.48
N ALA A 312 -21.36 -3.84 -2.05
CA ALA A 312 -22.63 -4.55 -2.26
C ALA A 312 -23.34 -4.83 -0.93
N CYS A 313 -22.59 -5.26 0.09
CA CYS A 313 -23.12 -5.50 1.43
C CYS A 313 -23.76 -4.26 2.05
N ARG A 314 -23.03 -3.12 2.01
CA ARG A 314 -23.53 -1.85 2.54
C ARG A 314 -24.77 -1.36 1.80
N LEU A 315 -24.75 -1.43 0.47
CA LEU A 315 -25.87 -0.98 -0.34
C LEU A 315 -27.13 -1.84 -0.11
N LEU A 316 -26.98 -3.16 0.06
CA LEU A 316 -28.10 -4.02 0.45
C LEU A 316 -28.60 -3.71 1.86
N CYS A 317 -27.70 -3.45 2.82
CA CYS A 317 -28.12 -3.11 4.18
C CYS A 317 -28.93 -1.81 4.22
N GLU A 318 -28.46 -0.78 3.51
CA GLU A 318 -29.20 0.48 3.32
C GLU A 318 -30.57 0.24 2.66
N THR A 319 -30.60 -0.59 1.61
CA THR A 319 -31.83 -0.92 0.90
C THR A 319 -32.84 -1.60 1.82
N ASN A 320 -32.41 -2.59 2.60
CA ASN A 320 -33.26 -3.33 3.53
C ASN A 320 -33.82 -2.42 4.62
N GLU A 321 -33.02 -1.49 5.15
CA GLU A 321 -33.46 -0.56 6.17
C GLU A 321 -34.52 0.42 5.62
N VAL A 322 -34.28 0.95 4.42
CA VAL A 322 -35.23 1.87 3.77
C VAL A 322 -36.53 1.16 3.40
N LEU A 323 -36.45 -0.10 2.93
CA LEU A 323 -37.63 -0.94 2.71
C LEU A 323 -38.38 -1.24 4.01
N ARG A 324 -37.67 -1.49 5.10
CA ARG A 324 -38.28 -1.77 6.42
C ARG A 324 -39.10 -0.58 6.92
N VAL A 325 -38.52 0.63 6.86
CA VAL A 325 -39.09 1.87 7.43
C VAL A 325 -40.05 2.56 6.46
N CYS A 326 -39.65 2.80 5.22
CA CYS A 326 -40.38 3.64 4.26
C CYS A 326 -41.20 2.86 3.21
N LYS A 327 -41.03 1.52 3.15
CA LYS A 327 -41.74 0.59 2.23
C LYS A 327 -41.55 0.90 0.74
N CYS A 328 -40.42 1.51 0.38
CA CYS A 328 -40.03 1.82 -0.99
C CYS A 328 -38.50 1.79 -1.08
N ARG A 329 -37.93 1.91 -2.28
CA ARG A 329 -36.48 2.00 -2.49
C ARG A 329 -36.10 3.27 -3.27
N MET A 330 -34.85 3.71 -3.16
CA MET A 330 -34.31 4.75 -4.03
C MET A 330 -33.93 4.17 -5.41
N VAL A 331 -33.75 5.05 -6.41
CA VAL A 331 -33.44 4.66 -7.80
C VAL A 331 -32.14 3.82 -7.90
N HIS A 332 -31.11 4.17 -7.12
CA HIS A 332 -29.82 3.48 -7.12
C HIS A 332 -29.80 2.19 -6.28
N MET A 333 -30.85 1.91 -5.52
CA MET A 333 -30.92 0.72 -4.67
C MET A 333 -31.39 -0.49 -5.47
N PRO A 334 -30.73 -1.66 -5.32
CA PRO A 334 -31.12 -2.89 -6.00
C PRO A 334 -32.50 -3.39 -5.54
N GLY A 335 -33.11 -4.27 -6.34
CA GLY A 335 -34.38 -4.95 -6.00
C GLY A 335 -35.58 -4.49 -6.84
N THR A 336 -36.72 -5.17 -6.64
CA THR A 336 -37.94 -5.00 -7.44
C THR A 336 -39.03 -4.17 -6.74
N ALA A 337 -38.75 -3.63 -5.56
CA ALA A 337 -39.70 -2.78 -4.84
C ALA A 337 -39.96 -1.45 -5.57
N ASP A 338 -41.10 -0.82 -5.26
CA ASP A 338 -41.48 0.46 -5.84
C ASP A 338 -40.50 1.58 -5.47
N ILE A 339 -40.28 2.49 -6.41
CA ILE A 339 -39.39 3.64 -6.22
C ILE A 339 -40.08 4.69 -5.34
N CYS A 340 -39.36 5.22 -4.37
CA CYS A 340 -39.90 6.23 -3.45
C CYS A 340 -40.27 7.52 -4.21
N PRO A 341 -41.50 8.06 -4.01
CA PRO A 341 -41.86 9.37 -4.53
C PRO A 341 -41.11 10.49 -3.77
N PRO A 342 -40.99 11.70 -4.35
CA PRO A 342 -40.29 12.83 -3.73
C PRO A 342 -40.75 13.17 -2.31
N SER A 343 -42.04 13.00 -2.01
CA SER A 343 -42.61 13.25 -0.68
C SER A 343 -42.01 12.36 0.42
N LYS A 344 -41.57 11.15 0.06
CA LYS A 344 -40.98 10.18 0.99
C LYS A 344 -39.46 10.32 1.15
N ILE A 345 -38.79 11.20 0.40
CA ILE A 345 -37.32 11.34 0.51
C ILE A 345 -36.90 11.70 1.94
N SER A 346 -37.65 12.57 2.61
CA SER A 346 -37.40 12.91 4.02
C SER A 346 -37.50 11.71 4.99
N CYS A 347 -38.29 10.67 4.66
CA CYS A 347 -38.31 9.42 5.40
C CYS A 347 -37.01 8.64 5.18
N VAL A 348 -36.56 8.57 3.93
CA VAL A 348 -35.35 7.84 3.56
C VAL A 348 -34.12 8.46 4.20
N ASP A 349 -33.97 9.78 4.16
CA ASP A 349 -32.85 10.48 4.78
C ASP A 349 -32.78 10.22 6.29
N LYS A 350 -33.93 10.22 6.97
CA LYS A 350 -34.01 9.90 8.40
C LYS A 350 -33.65 8.45 8.69
N ALA A 351 -34.12 7.50 7.87
CA ALA A 351 -33.81 6.08 8.02
C ALA A 351 -32.30 5.81 7.84
N LEU A 352 -31.69 6.39 6.80
CA LEU A 352 -30.26 6.25 6.54
C LEU A 352 -29.41 6.94 7.62
N ALA A 353 -29.82 8.11 8.11
CA ALA A 353 -29.14 8.79 9.21
C ALA A 353 -29.22 8.01 10.52
N GLN A 354 -30.34 7.31 10.80
CA GLN A 354 -30.47 6.42 11.94
C GLN A 354 -29.57 5.19 11.81
N LEU A 355 -29.50 4.61 10.61
CA LEU A 355 -28.63 3.47 10.32
C LEU A 355 -27.15 3.82 10.55
N GLN A 356 -26.72 5.01 10.11
CA GLN A 356 -25.36 5.50 10.33
C GLN A 356 -25.01 5.67 11.81
N LYS A 357 -25.97 6.14 12.63
CA LYS A 357 -25.78 6.26 14.08
C LYS A 357 -25.69 4.90 14.79
N ASN A 358 -26.42 3.89 14.30
CA ASN A 358 -26.50 2.55 14.88
C ASN A 358 -25.60 1.51 14.19
N SER A 359 -24.64 1.97 13.36
CA SER A 359 -23.93 1.13 12.39
C SER A 359 -23.05 0.03 12.99
N GLY A 360 -22.66 0.13 14.26
CA GLY A 360 -21.83 -0.89 14.92
C GLY A 360 -22.50 -2.27 14.97
N ASP A 361 -23.80 -2.33 15.26
CA ASP A 361 -24.53 -3.59 15.47
C ASP A 361 -25.47 -3.97 14.31
N THR A 362 -25.92 -3.00 13.50
CA THR A 362 -27.03 -3.22 12.55
C THR A 362 -26.58 -3.70 11.16
N CYS A 363 -25.36 -3.35 10.72
CA CYS A 363 -24.84 -3.71 9.39
C CYS A 363 -23.39 -4.25 9.45
N PRO A 364 -23.15 -5.44 10.03
CA PRO A 364 -21.81 -6.05 10.01
C PRO A 364 -21.47 -6.55 8.61
N CYS A 365 -20.73 -5.75 7.85
CA CYS A 365 -20.17 -6.14 6.55
C CYS A 365 -18.73 -6.61 6.73
N GLU A 366 -18.54 -7.92 6.78
CA GLU A 366 -17.24 -8.57 6.86
C GLU A 366 -16.42 -8.35 5.58
N THR A 367 -15.10 -8.33 5.71
CA THR A 367 -14.22 -8.23 4.54
C THR A 367 -14.18 -9.57 3.80
N PRO A 368 -14.30 -9.60 2.46
CA PRO A 368 -14.12 -10.84 1.72
C PRO A 368 -12.67 -11.33 1.82
N CYS A 369 -12.48 -12.65 1.80
CA CYS A 369 -11.13 -13.22 1.87
C CYS A 369 -10.27 -12.89 0.65
N ASN A 370 -10.88 -12.72 -0.53
CA ASN A 370 -10.19 -12.28 -1.74
C ASN A 370 -10.74 -10.92 -2.16
N LEU A 371 -9.86 -9.93 -2.26
CA LEU A 371 -10.22 -8.57 -2.63
C LEU A 371 -9.17 -7.98 -3.57
N THR A 372 -9.63 -7.28 -4.61
CA THR A 372 -8.78 -6.44 -5.45
C THR A 372 -9.03 -4.99 -5.11
N ARG A 373 -7.97 -4.25 -4.78
CA ARG A 373 -8.00 -2.81 -4.53
C ARG A 373 -7.09 -2.10 -5.53
N TYR A 374 -7.39 -0.83 -5.77
CA TYR A 374 -6.55 0.03 -6.59
C TYR A 374 -6.01 1.16 -5.72
N GLY A 375 -4.71 1.08 -5.42
CA GLY A 375 -3.97 2.21 -4.85
C GLY A 375 -3.90 3.33 -5.89
N LYS A 376 -4.05 4.58 -5.48
CA LYS A 376 -4.10 5.72 -6.41
C LYS A 376 -3.24 6.88 -5.93
N GLU A 377 -2.47 7.44 -6.85
CA GLU A 377 -1.71 8.69 -6.67
C GLU A 377 -2.19 9.72 -7.68
N LEU A 378 -2.52 10.93 -7.19
CA LEU A 378 -3.08 11.99 -8.01
C LEU A 378 -2.05 13.09 -8.24
N SER A 379 -1.96 13.55 -9.48
CA SER A 379 -1.24 14.78 -9.83
C SER A 379 -2.05 15.60 -10.84
N MET A 380 -1.87 16.92 -10.84
CA MET A 380 -2.72 17.83 -11.62
C MET A 380 -1.88 18.90 -12.32
N VAL A 381 -2.27 19.25 -13.54
CA VAL A 381 -1.70 20.38 -14.29
C VAL A 381 -2.82 21.25 -14.85
N LYS A 382 -2.58 22.55 -15.01
CA LYS A 382 -3.59 23.50 -15.50
C LYS A 382 -3.84 23.31 -17.00
N ILE A 383 -5.11 23.28 -17.40
CA ILE A 383 -5.55 23.24 -18.81
C ILE A 383 -6.72 24.23 -19.02
N PRO A 384 -6.79 24.95 -20.16
CA PRO A 384 -5.79 25.07 -21.21
C PRO A 384 -4.64 26.02 -20.89
N SER A 385 -3.55 25.87 -21.65
CA SER A 385 -2.51 26.89 -21.77
C SER A 385 -3.05 28.13 -22.51
N LYS A 386 -2.37 29.28 -22.38
CA LYS A 386 -2.75 30.51 -23.09
C LYS A 386 -2.85 30.30 -24.61
N GLY A 387 -1.95 29.49 -25.19
CA GLY A 387 -1.96 29.20 -26.63
C GLY A 387 -3.04 28.19 -27.05
N SER A 388 -3.28 27.16 -26.24
CA SER A 388 -4.26 26.11 -26.57
C SER A 388 -5.71 26.51 -26.31
N ALA A 389 -5.96 27.53 -25.47
CA ALA A 389 -7.32 28.02 -25.19
C ALA A 389 -8.06 28.43 -26.48
N ARG A 390 -7.39 29.20 -27.35
CA ARG A 390 -7.97 29.68 -28.61
C ARG A 390 -8.23 28.54 -29.61
N TYR A 391 -7.38 27.50 -29.59
CA TYR A 391 -7.58 26.32 -30.43
C TYR A 391 -8.81 25.52 -29.99
N LEU A 392 -8.94 25.24 -28.68
CA LEU A 392 -10.09 24.50 -28.13
C LEU A 392 -11.39 25.27 -28.30
N SER A 393 -11.37 26.59 -28.10
CA SER A 393 -12.51 27.48 -28.36
C SER A 393 -13.03 27.34 -29.79
N ARG A 394 -12.14 27.33 -30.80
CA ARG A 394 -12.52 27.12 -32.21
C ARG A 394 -12.94 25.69 -32.53
N LYS A 395 -12.31 24.71 -31.89
CA LYS A 395 -12.60 23.28 -32.13
C LYS A 395 -14.00 22.90 -31.64
N TYR A 396 -14.41 23.43 -30.49
CA TYR A 396 -15.67 23.08 -29.85
C TYR A 396 -16.74 24.18 -29.94
N ASP A 397 -16.46 25.29 -30.64
CA ASP A 397 -17.35 26.45 -30.80
C ASP A 397 -17.87 27.02 -29.46
N LYS A 398 -16.95 27.21 -28.51
CA LYS A 398 -17.23 27.76 -27.17
C LYS A 398 -16.32 28.94 -26.86
N SER A 399 -16.72 29.80 -25.92
CA SER A 399 -15.88 30.92 -25.49
C SER A 399 -14.62 30.43 -24.76
N GLU A 400 -13.53 31.20 -24.82
CA GLU A 400 -12.30 30.82 -24.11
C GLU A 400 -12.49 30.72 -22.59
N ASP A 401 -13.39 31.52 -22.02
CA ASP A 401 -13.67 31.50 -20.59
C ASP A 401 -14.43 30.23 -20.20
N TYR A 402 -15.43 29.82 -21.00
CA TYR A 402 -16.13 28.54 -20.82
C TYR A 402 -15.15 27.36 -20.83
N ILE A 403 -14.24 27.34 -21.80
CA ILE A 403 -13.22 26.28 -21.90
C ILE A 403 -12.33 26.23 -20.63
N ARG A 404 -12.06 27.36 -19.97
CA ARG A 404 -11.24 27.41 -18.75
C ARG A 404 -12.02 26.99 -17.51
N SER A 405 -13.32 27.28 -17.44
CA SER A 405 -14.16 26.99 -16.28
C SER A 405 -14.76 25.59 -16.32
N ASP A 406 -15.05 25.03 -17.49
CA ASP A 406 -15.93 23.86 -17.63
C ASP A 406 -15.21 22.59 -18.13
N LEU A 407 -14.14 22.73 -18.91
CA LEU A 407 -13.40 21.56 -19.39
C LEU A 407 -12.48 20.98 -18.33
N LEU A 408 -12.47 19.65 -18.25
CA LEU A 408 -11.50 18.89 -17.49
C LEU A 408 -10.93 17.76 -18.34
N LEU A 409 -9.73 17.31 -18.00
CA LEU A 409 -9.13 16.15 -18.63
C LEU A 409 -8.71 15.15 -17.54
N LEU A 410 -9.13 13.90 -17.68
CA LEU A 410 -8.84 12.84 -16.73
C LEU A 410 -8.04 11.76 -17.45
N VAL A 411 -6.85 11.46 -16.91
CA VAL A 411 -5.98 10.37 -17.38
C VAL A 411 -5.85 9.35 -16.27
N VAL A 412 -6.35 8.14 -16.48
CA VAL A 412 -6.24 7.00 -15.55
C VAL A 412 -5.36 5.95 -16.20
N PHE A 413 -4.24 5.59 -15.55
CA PHE A 413 -3.33 4.59 -16.07
C PHE A 413 -2.79 3.70 -14.96
N LEU A 414 -2.43 2.47 -15.31
CA LEU A 414 -1.75 1.58 -14.37
C LEU A 414 -0.25 1.91 -14.34
N THR A 415 0.36 1.91 -13.17
CA THR A 415 1.81 1.99 -13.01
C THR A 415 2.40 0.62 -12.77
N SER A 416 3.56 0.40 -13.38
CA SER A 416 4.50 -0.60 -12.88
C SER A 416 5.52 0.19 -12.08
N ASP A 417 5.21 0.44 -10.80
CA ASP A 417 6.27 0.81 -9.87
C ASP A 417 7.30 -0.32 -9.90
N ILE A 418 8.59 0.05 -9.98
CA ILE A 418 9.78 -0.75 -9.60
C ILE A 418 11.02 -0.36 -10.44
N GLY A 419 10.89 0.20 -11.65
CA GLY A 419 12.06 0.60 -12.44
C GLY A 419 12.93 1.68 -11.76
N GLY A 420 12.32 2.65 -11.08
CA GLY A 420 13.03 3.80 -10.47
C GLY A 420 13.64 3.50 -9.10
N GLN A 421 12.90 2.83 -8.21
CA GLN A 421 13.36 2.55 -6.85
C GLN A 421 14.42 1.44 -6.83
N MET A 422 14.23 0.34 -7.59
CA MET A 422 15.29 -0.68 -7.71
C MET A 422 16.54 -0.12 -8.39
N GLY A 423 16.41 0.78 -9.38
CA GLY A 423 17.57 1.45 -10.00
C GLY A 423 18.38 2.30 -9.02
N LEU A 424 17.72 3.00 -8.09
CA LEU A 424 18.39 3.81 -7.07
C LEU A 424 19.11 2.94 -6.03
N PHE A 425 18.47 1.88 -5.53
CA PHE A 425 19.07 0.99 -4.52
C PHE A 425 20.16 0.09 -5.12
N ILE A 426 19.94 -0.47 -6.31
CA ILE A 426 20.96 -1.27 -7.02
C ILE A 426 22.12 -0.38 -7.46
N GLY A 427 21.87 0.86 -7.87
CA GLY A 427 22.92 1.82 -8.22
C GLY A 427 23.81 2.20 -7.03
N ALA A 428 23.22 2.41 -5.84
CA ALA A 428 23.97 2.68 -4.61
C ALA A 428 24.73 1.43 -4.10
N SER A 429 24.16 0.24 -4.23
CA SER A 429 24.80 -1.02 -3.82
C SER A 429 25.91 -1.49 -4.78
N ILE A 430 25.79 -1.26 -6.10
CA ILE A 430 26.83 -1.64 -7.06
C ILE A 430 28.05 -0.71 -6.95
N LEU A 431 27.84 0.60 -6.79
CA LEU A 431 28.95 1.54 -6.60
C LEU A 431 29.73 1.26 -5.31
N THR A 432 29.04 0.92 -4.23
CA THR A 432 29.70 0.52 -2.96
C THR A 432 30.47 -0.80 -3.10
N VAL A 433 29.94 -1.79 -3.84
CA VAL A 433 30.67 -3.02 -4.16
C VAL A 433 31.91 -2.72 -5.01
N LEU A 434 31.82 -1.85 -6.02
CA LEU A 434 32.96 -1.45 -6.85
C LEU A 434 34.03 -0.72 -6.04
N GLU A 435 33.67 0.18 -5.11
CA GLU A 435 34.62 0.84 -4.21
C GLU A 435 35.36 -0.14 -3.30
N ILE A 436 34.67 -1.15 -2.79
CA ILE A 436 35.29 -2.21 -1.98
C ILE A 436 36.27 -3.03 -2.83
N LEU A 437 35.90 -3.37 -4.07
CA LEU A 437 36.79 -4.09 -4.99
C LEU A 437 38.02 -3.27 -5.37
N ASP A 438 37.86 -1.97 -5.61
CA ASP A 438 38.97 -1.06 -5.93
C ASP A 438 39.93 -0.90 -4.75
N TYR A 439 39.38 -0.82 -3.52
CA TYR A 439 40.18 -0.86 -2.29
C TYR A 439 40.95 -2.18 -2.13
N ILE A 440 40.30 -3.32 -2.37
CA ILE A 440 40.95 -4.64 -2.31
C ILE A 440 42.08 -4.72 -3.35
N PHE A 441 41.86 -4.22 -4.57
CA PHE A 441 42.87 -4.21 -5.62
C PHE A 441 44.10 -3.37 -5.24
N GLU A 442 43.91 -2.16 -4.69
CA GLU A 442 45.02 -1.32 -4.22
C GLU A 442 45.78 -1.97 -3.04
N VAL A 443 45.08 -2.63 -2.11
CA VAL A 443 45.72 -3.36 -1.01
C VAL A 443 46.55 -4.54 -1.53
N ILE A 444 46.03 -5.31 -2.50
CA ILE A 444 46.74 -6.43 -3.11
C ILE A 444 47.97 -5.94 -3.88
N LYS A 445 47.82 -4.88 -4.69
CA LYS A 445 48.91 -4.22 -5.41
C LYS A 445 49.98 -3.70 -4.46
N PHE A 446 49.59 -3.07 -3.35
CA PHE A 446 50.52 -2.60 -2.32
C PHE A 446 51.28 -3.77 -1.65
N ARG A 447 50.60 -4.88 -1.34
CA ARG A 447 51.26 -6.06 -0.77
C ARG A 447 52.21 -6.75 -1.76
N LEU A 448 51.85 -6.86 -3.03
CA LEU A 448 52.71 -7.39 -4.10
C LEU A 448 53.96 -6.51 -4.31
N LEU A 449 53.80 -5.18 -4.35
CA LEU A 449 54.92 -4.24 -4.44
C LEU A 449 55.85 -4.29 -3.22
N ARG A 450 55.34 -4.68 -2.05
CA ARG A 450 56.14 -4.84 -0.83
C ARG A 450 56.92 -6.16 -0.81
N LEU A 451 56.38 -7.22 -1.41
CA LEU A 451 57.06 -8.50 -1.60
C LEU A 451 58.16 -8.43 -2.67
N LEU A 452 58.03 -7.52 -3.64
CA LEU A 452 59.01 -7.31 -4.71
C LEU A 452 60.13 -6.31 -4.36
N ARG A 453 60.20 -5.81 -3.12
CA ARG A 453 61.25 -4.86 -2.72
C ARG A 453 62.49 -5.62 -2.19
N PRO A 454 63.67 -5.52 -2.83
CA PRO A 454 64.87 -6.19 -2.33
C PRO A 454 65.33 -5.58 -0.99
N GLN A 455 65.76 -6.44 -0.07
CA GLN A 455 66.53 -6.06 1.13
C GLN A 455 67.80 -5.32 0.68
N LYS A 456 68.00 -4.09 1.16
CA LYS A 456 69.22 -3.31 0.92
C LYS A 456 70.13 -3.47 2.15
N GLU A 457 71.28 -4.10 1.96
CA GLU A 457 72.28 -4.36 3.01
C GLU A 457 72.77 -3.10 3.74
N GLU A 458 72.96 -3.21 5.06
CA GLU A 458 73.65 -2.24 5.92
C GLU A 458 75.15 -2.13 5.58
N LYS A 459 75.67 -0.91 5.41
CA LYS A 459 77.11 -0.63 5.41
C LYS A 459 77.53 0.05 6.71
N LYS A 460 78.50 -0.54 7.42
CA LYS A 460 79.19 0.00 8.61
C LYS A 460 80.07 1.22 8.26
N PRO A 461 80.24 2.22 9.14
CA PRO A 461 81.19 3.31 8.95
C PRO A 461 82.60 2.98 9.52
N PRO A 462 83.69 3.55 8.97
CA PRO A 462 85.04 3.41 9.52
C PRO A 462 85.34 4.44 10.62
N LYS A 463 86.33 4.11 11.47
CA LYS A 463 86.76 4.86 12.67
C LYS A 463 87.93 5.84 12.40
N SER A 464 88.04 6.81 13.32
CA SER A 464 89.19 7.68 13.70
C SER A 464 89.45 8.89 12.79
N THR A 465 89.79 10.10 13.26
CA THR A 465 90.66 10.50 14.39
C THR A 465 90.46 12.00 14.75
N VAL A 466 90.40 12.36 16.05
CA VAL A 466 91.02 13.49 16.81
C VAL A 466 91.13 14.87 16.09
N ALA A 467 90.72 16.04 16.60
CA ALA A 467 91.04 16.66 17.89
C ALA A 467 90.20 17.94 18.17
N THR A 468 89.77 18.08 19.42
CA THR A 468 89.89 19.25 20.33
C THR A 468 89.30 20.64 20.04
N VAL A 469 88.45 21.05 21.00
CA VAL A 469 88.48 22.32 21.79
C VAL A 469 87.59 23.49 21.33
N SER A 470 86.45 23.56 22.03
CA SER A 470 85.98 24.66 22.91
C SER A 470 85.63 26.07 22.39
N LEU A 471 84.56 26.57 23.04
CA LEU A 471 84.29 27.93 23.55
C LEU A 471 83.45 28.91 22.71
N GLU A 472 82.24 29.14 23.27
CA GLU A 472 81.56 30.41 23.60
C GLU A 472 81.24 31.53 22.58
N GLU A 473 79.95 31.93 22.70
CA GLU A 473 79.35 33.27 22.76
C GLU A 473 79.39 34.31 21.60
N MET A 474 78.15 34.64 21.20
CA MET A 474 77.53 35.97 21.03
C MET A 474 78.11 37.06 20.11
N LYS A 475 77.20 37.44 19.17
CA LYS A 475 76.76 38.80 18.77
C LYS A 475 77.67 39.72 17.93
N ALA A 476 76.97 40.32 16.93
CA ALA A 476 77.01 41.71 16.43
C ALA A 476 77.55 41.87 14.99
N LYS A 477 77.10 42.75 14.10
CA LYS A 477 75.94 43.67 13.92
C LYS A 477 76.26 44.47 12.61
N VAL A 478 75.24 45.09 11.99
CA VAL A 478 75.30 46.29 11.10
C VAL A 478 75.32 46.09 9.56
N ASN A 479 74.26 46.65 8.94
CA ASN A 479 73.97 46.86 7.50
C ASN A 479 74.75 48.05 6.89
N PRO A 480 74.56 48.43 5.60
CA PRO A 480 73.47 49.37 5.28
C PRO A 480 72.75 49.15 3.92
N THR A 481 71.52 49.64 3.86
CA THR A 481 70.68 49.91 2.67
C THR A 481 71.02 51.31 2.07
N PRO A 482 70.49 51.70 0.89
CA PRO A 482 69.20 52.44 0.81
C PRO A 482 68.35 52.08 -0.44
N SER A 483 67.05 51.81 -0.32
CA SER A 483 65.88 52.72 -0.34
C SER A 483 65.33 53.09 -1.74
N ALA A 484 64.05 52.75 -1.97
CA ALA A 484 62.99 53.66 -2.42
C ALA A 484 61.65 52.90 -2.47
N ASP A 485 60.67 53.41 -1.72
CA ASP A 485 59.32 52.89 -1.55
C ASP A 485 58.31 53.91 -2.08
N ARG A 486 57.26 53.47 -2.78
CA ARG A 486 55.96 54.17 -2.83
C ARG A 486 54.82 53.28 -3.36
N ARG A 487 54.11 52.63 -2.41
CA ARG A 487 52.67 52.80 -2.10
C ARG A 487 51.62 52.94 -3.24
N LEU A 488 50.68 51.98 -3.35
CA LEU A 488 49.23 52.06 -2.98
C LEU A 488 48.27 51.20 -3.84
N LEU A 489 47.45 50.43 -3.11
CA LEU A 489 45.99 50.13 -3.25
C LEU A 489 45.43 49.30 -4.44
N TRP A 490 44.95 48.08 -4.09
CA TRP A 490 43.57 47.51 -4.26
C TRP A 490 42.78 47.95 -5.52
N LYS A 491 42.28 47.09 -6.43
CA LYS A 491 41.36 45.93 -6.26
C LYS A 491 41.22 45.12 -7.58
N GLU A 492 40.78 43.86 -7.45
CA GLU A 492 39.99 43.04 -8.40
C GLU A 492 40.58 42.63 -9.78
N ASN A 493 40.99 41.36 -9.82
CA ASN A 493 41.06 40.42 -10.96
C ASN A 493 40.55 39.08 -10.40
N ALA A 494 40.00 38.10 -11.11
CA ALA A 494 39.55 37.93 -12.48
C ALA A 494 38.86 36.55 -12.50
N ALA A 495 38.04 36.33 -13.53
CA ALA A 495 37.60 35.00 -13.91
C ALA A 495 38.71 34.26 -14.72
N VAL A 496 38.62 32.92 -14.70
CA VAL A 496 39.14 31.94 -15.67
C VAL A 496 40.62 31.51 -15.62
N SER A 497 40.76 30.19 -15.37
CA SER A 497 41.84 29.26 -15.73
C SER A 497 43.22 29.39 -15.06
N ARG A 498 43.64 28.30 -14.39
CA ARG A 498 44.81 27.50 -14.77
C ARG A 498 45.08 26.38 -13.75
N SER A 499 45.49 25.24 -14.30
CA SER A 499 46.48 24.29 -13.78
C SER A 499 46.42 23.86 -12.32
N SER A 500 46.07 22.60 -12.14
CA SER A 500 46.34 21.77 -10.97
C SER A 500 47.84 21.75 -10.60
N PRO A 501 48.23 21.98 -9.34
CA PRO A 501 49.44 21.44 -8.77
C PRO A 501 49.14 20.15 -8.00
N LEU A 502 49.99 19.14 -8.19
CA LEU A 502 49.98 17.88 -7.45
C LEU A 502 49.90 18.12 -5.93
N ARG A 503 48.86 17.58 -5.27
CA ARG A 503 48.82 17.43 -3.81
C ARG A 503 49.59 16.19 -3.39
N ARG A 504 50.44 16.36 -2.38
CA ARG A 504 51.10 15.26 -1.64
C ARG A 504 50.04 14.41 -0.90
N PRO A 505 50.28 13.11 -0.70
CA PRO A 505 49.37 12.26 0.06
C PRO A 505 49.36 12.64 1.56
N PRO A 506 48.19 12.55 2.23
CA PRO A 506 48.07 12.89 3.64
C PRO A 506 48.74 11.84 4.52
N SER A 507 49.23 12.29 5.68
CA SER A 507 49.94 11.47 6.66
C SER A 507 48.98 10.50 7.37
N PRO A 508 49.50 9.44 8.03
CA PRO A 508 48.69 8.38 8.62
C PRO A 508 47.68 8.87 9.67
N SER A 509 47.94 10.00 10.32
CA SER A 509 47.06 10.58 11.34
C SER A 509 45.81 11.25 10.77
N GLU A 510 45.86 11.76 9.54
CA GLU A 510 44.68 12.36 8.87
C GLU A 510 43.70 11.30 8.33
N ARG A 511 44.20 10.10 7.98
CA ARG A 511 43.34 9.00 7.50
C ARG A 511 42.48 8.40 8.61
N THR A 512 42.99 8.36 9.83
CA THR A 512 42.22 7.90 11.00
C THR A 512 41.10 8.88 11.36
N LEU A 513 41.34 10.19 11.19
CA LEU A 513 40.33 11.22 11.45
C LEU A 513 39.18 11.20 10.41
N ILE A 514 39.50 10.86 9.15
CA ILE A 514 38.49 10.70 8.08
C ILE A 514 37.66 9.43 8.31
N LEU A 515 38.28 8.33 8.73
CA LEU A 515 37.57 7.10 9.07
C LEU A 515 36.62 7.30 10.27
N HIS A 516 37.06 8.04 11.29
CA HIS A 516 36.23 8.36 12.45
C HIS A 516 35.05 9.27 12.07
N ASN A 517 35.24 10.25 11.18
CA ASN A 517 34.14 11.11 10.70
C ASN A 517 33.14 10.38 9.78
N VAL A 518 33.58 9.37 9.03
CA VAL A 518 32.69 8.53 8.20
C VAL A 518 31.88 7.57 9.06
N ILE A 519 32.49 6.95 10.08
CA ILE A 519 31.79 6.08 11.03
C ILE A 519 30.79 6.88 11.88
N VAL A 520 31.15 8.09 12.33
CA VAL A 520 30.23 8.98 13.05
C VAL A 520 29.07 9.45 12.16
N ARG A 521 29.30 9.70 10.86
CA ARG A 521 28.19 10.00 9.92
C ARG A 521 27.29 8.80 9.63
N LEU A 522 27.83 7.58 9.59
CA LEU A 522 27.04 6.35 9.44
C LEU A 522 26.17 6.08 10.68
N VAL A 523 26.70 6.27 11.88
CA VAL A 523 25.95 6.09 13.14
C VAL A 523 24.88 7.18 13.33
N ILE A 524 25.15 8.43 12.91
CA ILE A 524 24.16 9.51 12.94
C ILE A 524 23.05 9.30 11.90
N SER A 525 23.39 8.77 10.72
CA SER A 525 22.40 8.43 9.69
C SER A 525 21.47 7.31 10.15
N ASP A 526 21.99 6.28 10.82
CA ASP A 526 21.21 5.13 11.29
C ASP A 526 20.27 5.48 12.46
N GLN A 527 20.67 6.43 13.32
CA GLN A 527 19.80 7.01 14.34
C GLN A 527 18.70 7.91 13.74
N GLN A 528 18.98 8.67 12.67
CA GLN A 528 17.95 9.52 12.04
C GLN A 528 16.85 8.71 11.35
N THR A 529 17.16 7.55 10.76
CA THR A 529 16.16 6.63 10.19
C THR A 529 15.29 5.96 11.26
N SER A 530 15.84 5.68 12.45
CA SER A 530 15.05 5.09 13.55
C SER A 530 14.07 6.09 14.20
N TYR A 531 14.38 7.39 14.18
CA TYR A 531 13.47 8.43 14.68
C TYR A 531 12.40 8.83 13.64
N LEU A 532 12.64 8.64 12.34
CA LEU A 532 11.65 8.96 11.31
C LEU A 532 10.50 7.94 11.23
N HIS A 533 10.74 6.69 11.66
CA HIS A 533 9.70 5.65 11.69
C HIS A 533 8.78 5.71 12.93
N LEU A 534 9.12 6.45 13.99
CA LEU A 534 8.27 6.56 15.17
C LEU A 534 7.24 7.69 15.11
N ASN A 535 7.35 8.62 14.16
CA ASN A 535 6.44 9.78 14.02
C ASN A 535 5.38 9.66 12.90
N ILE A 536 5.23 8.48 12.30
CA ILE A 536 4.18 8.22 11.28
C ILE A 536 3.00 7.40 11.85
N ALA A 537 3.00 7.10 13.16
CA ALA A 537 1.93 6.35 13.82
C ALA A 537 0.98 7.20 14.68
N VAL A 538 1.05 8.54 14.63
CA VAL A 538 0.04 9.42 15.24
C VAL A 538 -0.23 10.59 14.29
N LEU A 539 -1.18 10.39 13.36
CA LEU A 539 -2.18 11.35 12.91
C LEU A 539 -3.20 10.64 12.00
#